data_AF-A0A7G6TVJ1-F1
#
_entry.id   AF-A0A7G6TVJ1-F1
#
_cell.length_a   1.000
_cell.length_b   1.000
_cell.length_c   1.000
_cell.angle_alpha   90.00
_cell.angle_beta   90.00
_cell.angle_gamma   90.00
#
_symmetry.space_group_name_H-M   'P 1'
#
loop_
_entity.id
_entity.type
_entity.pdbx_description
1 polymer ?
#
loop_
_entity_poly.entity_id
_entity_poly.type
_entity_poly.pdbx_seq_one_letter_code
_entity_poly.pdbx_strand_id
1 'polypeptide(L)'
;MLELPIAASGLSILASLLSIGRSVKDLMATQNLSTDQALDKFKGNASGTNAEVLAMKGSDSAIKSIVIIPGQLLDQLVSEINGCVDRQVEARKKAKNQAGKDKADRAAAVCVCSGLGSIKLHNSGKLPEGTLRDLWKAYGCN
;
A
#
# COMPACT_ATOMS: atom_id res chain seq x y z
N MET A 1 -20.46 -5.38 -4.74
CA MET A 1 -19.14 -5.33 -5.41
C MET A 1 -18.62 -3.92 -5.16
N LEU A 2 -17.52 -3.78 -4.43
CA LEU A 2 -16.88 -2.47 -4.26
C LEU A 2 -16.20 -2.13 -5.59
N GLU A 3 -16.83 -1.26 -6.37
CA GLU A 3 -16.20 -0.64 -7.52
C GLU A 3 -15.06 0.23 -7.00
N LEU A 4 -13.84 -0.33 -7.05
CA LEU A 4 -12.63 0.44 -6.90
C LEU A 4 -12.64 1.50 -8.03
N PRO A 5 -12.54 2.80 -7.71
CA PRO A 5 -12.54 3.83 -8.74
C PRO A 5 -11.46 3.51 -9.77
N ILE A 6 -11.83 3.69 -11.05
CA ILE A 6 -11.14 3.25 -12.27
C ILE A 6 -9.67 3.75 -12.40
N ALA A 7 -9.13 4.50 -11.43
CA ALA A 7 -7.82 5.14 -11.48
C ALA A 7 -6.73 4.54 -10.54
N ALA A 8 -7.09 3.78 -9.50
CA ALA A 8 -6.09 3.26 -8.55
C ALA A 8 -6.04 1.73 -8.61
N SER A 9 -5.00 1.17 -9.24
CA SER A 9 -4.73 -0.26 -9.17
C SER A 9 -4.49 -0.67 -7.70
N GLY A 10 -4.73 -1.93 -7.33
CA GLY A 10 -4.41 -2.41 -5.98
C GLY A 10 -2.93 -2.22 -5.61
N LEU A 11 -2.04 -2.18 -6.59
CA LEU A 11 -0.64 -1.81 -6.40
C LEU A 11 -0.48 -0.35 -5.97
N SER A 12 -1.19 0.58 -6.62
CA SER A 12 -1.18 2.01 -6.25
C SER A 12 -1.75 2.22 -4.85
N ILE A 13 -2.82 1.51 -4.48
CA ILE A 13 -3.39 1.57 -3.13
C ILE A 13 -2.38 1.06 -2.09
N LEU A 14 -1.72 -0.06 -2.35
CA LEU A 14 -0.68 -0.59 -1.47
C LEU A 14 0.49 0.39 -1.34
N ALA A 15 0.94 0.99 -2.44
CA ALA A 15 2.00 2.00 -2.46
C ALA A 15 1.64 3.22 -1.60
N SER A 16 0.41 3.73 -1.71
CA SER A 16 -0.08 4.82 -0.89
C SER A 16 -0.14 4.44 0.59
N LEU A 17 -0.68 3.26 0.95
CA LEU A 17 -0.72 2.81 2.34
C LEU A 17 0.68 2.69 2.96
N LEU A 18 1.66 2.16 2.21
CA LEU A 18 3.05 2.06 2.64
C LEU A 18 3.69 3.43 2.83
N SER A 19 3.47 4.34 1.89
CA SER A 19 4.00 5.71 1.96
C SER A 19 3.41 6.47 3.14
N ILE A 20 2.09 6.36 3.37
CA ILE A 20 1.43 6.91 4.55
C ILE A 20 2.00 6.30 5.83
N GLY A 21 2.12 4.97 5.90
CA GLY A 21 2.71 4.29 7.05
C GLY A 21 4.14 4.75 7.33
N ARG A 22 4.94 5.00 6.30
CA ARG A 22 6.28 5.56 6.43
C ARG A 22 6.27 6.97 7.01
N SER A 23 5.40 7.85 6.51
CA SER A 23 5.23 9.21 7.04
C SER A 23 4.72 9.22 8.49
N VAL A 24 3.77 8.34 8.84
CA VAL A 24 3.30 8.19 10.22
C VAL A 24 4.46 7.74 11.11
N LYS A 25 5.28 6.79 10.67
CA LYS A 25 6.47 6.35 11.41
C LYS A 25 7.50 7.47 11.60
N ASP A 26 7.70 8.32 10.59
CA ASP A 26 8.53 9.53 10.72
C ASP A 26 7.96 10.51 11.75
N LEU A 27 6.65 10.75 11.74
CA LEU A 27 6.00 11.60 12.74
C LEU A 27 6.16 11.04 14.15
N MET A 28 6.03 9.72 14.32
CA MET A 28 6.29 9.05 15.61
C MET A 28 7.72 9.33 16.09
N ALA A 29 8.72 9.16 15.22
CA ALA A 29 10.13 9.33 15.57
C ALA A 29 10.52 10.80 15.81
N THR A 30 10.08 11.70 14.94
CA THR A 30 10.48 13.12 14.96
C THR A 30 9.79 13.93 16.04
N GLN A 31 8.58 13.53 16.45
CA GLN A 31 7.76 14.28 17.40
C GLN A 31 7.41 13.48 18.66
N ASN A 32 8.02 12.30 18.83
CA ASN A 32 7.79 11.41 19.98
C ASN A 32 6.29 11.13 20.23
N LEU A 33 5.55 10.87 19.15
CA LEU A 33 4.11 10.62 19.17
C LEU A 33 3.82 9.13 19.25
N SER A 34 2.71 8.78 19.92
CA SER A 34 2.14 7.43 19.78
C SER A 34 1.67 7.21 18.33
N THR A 35 1.47 5.94 17.94
CA THR A 35 0.95 5.62 16.61
C THR A 35 -0.37 6.31 16.31
N ASP A 36 -1.29 6.34 17.27
CA ASP A 36 -2.61 6.96 17.09
C ASP A 36 -2.49 8.48 16.93
N GLN A 37 -1.67 9.13 17.75
CA GLN A 37 -1.41 10.57 17.64
C GLN A 37 -0.76 10.95 16.31
N ALA A 38 0.23 10.18 15.85
CA ALA A 38 0.90 10.40 14.58
C ALA A 38 -0.04 10.20 13.39
N LEU A 39 -0.91 9.19 13.46
CA LEU A 39 -1.91 8.92 12.43
C LEU A 39 -2.97 10.04 12.37
N ASP A 40 -3.50 10.47 13.51
CA ASP A 40 -4.47 11.57 13.56
C ASP A 40 -3.86 12.88 13.05
N LYS A 41 -2.60 13.14 13.40
CA LYS A 41 -1.86 14.29 12.87
C LYS A 41 -1.65 14.20 11.36
N PHE A 42 -1.33 13.02 10.83
CA PHE A 42 -1.22 12.81 9.39
C PHE A 42 -2.56 13.05 8.69
N LYS A 43 -3.65 12.50 9.22
CA LYS A 43 -5.01 12.68 8.68
C LYS A 43 -5.42 14.15 8.60
N GLY A 44 -5.09 14.95 9.63
CA GLY A 44 -5.39 16.39 9.64
C GLY A 44 -4.74 17.19 8.49
N ASN A 45 -3.67 16.65 7.89
CA ASN A 45 -2.95 17.27 6.77
C ASN A 45 -3.11 16.51 5.44
N ALA A 46 -3.84 15.41 5.44
CA ALA A 46 -3.97 14.55 4.27
C ALA A 46 -4.86 15.19 3.20
N SER A 47 -4.40 15.19 1.96
CA SER A 47 -5.15 15.69 0.80
C SER A 47 -4.93 14.78 -0.41
N GLY A 48 -5.78 14.95 -1.45
CA GLY A 48 -5.73 14.17 -2.67
C GLY A 48 -5.82 12.65 -2.43
N THR A 49 -4.98 11.88 -3.11
CA THR A 49 -4.94 10.41 -3.03
C THR A 49 -4.76 9.89 -1.60
N ASN A 50 -4.03 10.61 -0.74
CA ASN A 50 -3.87 10.18 0.65
C ASN A 50 -5.18 10.27 1.42
N ALA A 51 -6.01 11.29 1.18
CA ALA A 51 -7.32 11.41 1.80
C ALA A 51 -8.30 10.34 1.28
N GLU A 52 -8.24 10.01 -0.01
CA GLU A 52 -9.03 8.94 -0.61
C GLU A 52 -8.70 7.56 -0.02
N VAL A 53 -7.41 7.25 0.12
CA VAL A 53 -6.93 6.02 0.79
C VAL A 53 -7.26 6.04 2.28
N LEU A 54 -7.14 7.22 2.91
CA LEU A 54 -7.74 7.64 4.19
C LEU A 54 -9.12 7.04 4.44
N ALA A 55 -10.03 7.30 3.50
CA ALA A 55 -11.43 6.97 3.59
C ALA A 55 -11.75 5.48 3.38
N MET A 56 -10.79 4.66 2.93
CA MET A 56 -11.03 3.24 2.67
C MET A 56 -11.26 2.45 3.97
N LYS A 57 -12.18 1.48 3.93
CA LYS A 57 -12.47 0.61 5.08
C LYS A 57 -11.21 -0.15 5.53
N GLY A 58 -10.80 0.07 6.76
CA GLY A 58 -9.64 -0.61 7.37
C GLY A 58 -8.28 0.04 7.06
N SER A 59 -8.27 1.24 6.45
CA SER A 59 -7.05 2.04 6.23
C SER A 59 -6.26 2.28 7.52
N ASP A 60 -6.93 2.65 8.61
CA ASP A 60 -6.31 2.85 9.92
C ASP A 60 -5.61 1.57 10.42
N SER A 61 -6.30 0.44 10.35
CA SER A 61 -5.73 -0.85 10.77
C SER A 61 -4.56 -1.26 9.88
N ALA A 62 -4.65 -0.99 8.57
CA ALA A 62 -3.56 -1.19 7.63
C ALA A 62 -2.34 -0.35 8.02
N ILE A 63 -2.51 0.95 8.28
CA ILE A 63 -1.40 1.83 8.65
C ILE A 63 -0.78 1.41 9.98
N LYS A 64 -1.61 1.09 10.99
CA LYS A 64 -1.14 0.55 12.28
C LYS A 64 -0.32 -0.74 12.10
N SER A 65 -0.71 -1.61 11.15
CA SER A 65 0.05 -2.82 10.84
C SER A 65 1.38 -2.54 10.11
N ILE A 66 1.42 -1.49 9.29
CA ILE A 66 2.60 -1.10 8.51
C ILE A 66 3.67 -0.46 9.42
N VAL A 67 3.28 0.40 10.37
CA VAL A 67 4.25 1.09 11.24
C VAL A 67 5.01 0.14 12.18
N ILE A 68 4.55 -1.10 12.36
CA ILE A 68 5.25 -2.16 13.11
C ILE A 68 6.54 -2.57 12.39
N ILE A 69 6.58 -2.50 11.05
CA ILE A 69 7.73 -2.88 10.23
C ILE A 69 8.93 -1.97 10.58
N PRO A 70 10.13 -2.50 10.87
CA PRO A 70 11.32 -1.69 11.16
C PRO A 70 11.58 -0.62 10.09
N GLY A 71 12.06 0.56 10.50
CA GLY A 71 12.15 1.74 9.61
C GLY A 71 12.89 1.48 8.30
N GLN A 72 14.09 0.91 8.37
CA GLN A 72 14.88 0.57 7.18
C GLN A 72 14.19 -0.43 6.24
N LEU A 73 13.48 -1.42 6.80
CA LEU A 73 12.73 -2.39 6.01
C LEU A 73 11.48 -1.77 5.39
N LEU A 74 10.84 -0.83 6.09
CA LEU A 74 9.72 -0.07 5.56
C LEU A 74 10.16 0.84 4.41
N ASP A 75 11.32 1.50 4.52
CA ASP A 75 11.92 2.29 3.44
C ASP A 75 12.19 1.44 2.20
N GLN A 76 12.78 0.26 2.39
CA GLN A 76 13.01 -0.69 1.30
C GLN A 76 11.69 -1.11 0.65
N LEU A 77 10.69 -1.48 1.45
CA LEU A 77 9.39 -1.93 0.95
C LEU A 77 8.65 -0.82 0.19
N VAL A 78 8.70 0.43 0.67
CA VAL A 78 8.17 1.60 -0.03
C VAL A 78 8.86 1.79 -1.38
N SER A 79 10.20 1.72 -1.40
CA SER A 79 10.98 1.86 -2.62
C SER A 79 10.66 0.78 -3.66
N GLU A 80 10.59 -0.48 -3.23
CA GLU A 80 10.29 -1.62 -4.10
C GLU A 80 8.90 -1.52 -4.72
N ILE A 81 7.89 -1.19 -3.91
CA ILE A 81 6.50 -1.08 -4.37
C ILE A 81 6.31 0.13 -5.27
N ASN A 82 6.92 1.29 -4.96
CA ASN A 82 6.89 2.44 -5.87
C ASN A 82 7.59 2.12 -7.20
N GLY A 83 8.73 1.43 -7.17
CA GLY A 83 9.39 0.96 -8.39
C GLY A 83 8.51 -0.01 -9.19
N CYS A 84 7.67 -0.81 -8.53
CA CYS A 84 6.67 -1.62 -9.22
C CYS A 84 5.57 -0.77 -9.88
N VAL A 85 5.10 0.29 -9.22
CA VAL A 85 4.11 1.23 -9.80
C VAL A 85 4.68 1.86 -11.07
N ASP A 86 5.90 2.38 -11.02
CA ASP A 86 6.55 3.00 -12.17
C ASP A 86 6.71 2.02 -13.34
N ARG A 87 7.17 0.79 -13.05
CA ARG A 87 7.28 -0.27 -14.05
C ARG A 87 5.92 -0.64 -14.65
N GLN A 88 4.87 -0.72 -13.85
CA GLN A 88 3.53 -1.03 -14.33
C GLN A 88 3.03 0.08 -15.26
N VAL A 89 3.13 1.35 -14.84
CA VAL A 89 2.70 2.51 -15.63
C VAL A 89 3.43 2.55 -16.97
N GLU A 90 4.76 2.42 -16.95
CA GLU A 90 5.58 2.42 -18.17
C GLU A 90 5.28 1.22 -19.08
N ALA A 91 5.12 0.02 -18.52
CA ALA A 91 4.80 -1.18 -19.29
C ALA A 91 3.40 -1.08 -19.92
N ARG A 92 2.40 -0.58 -19.20
CA ARG A 92 1.04 -0.35 -19.73
C ARG A 92 1.04 0.70 -20.82
N LYS A 93 1.81 1.78 -20.67
CA LYS A 93 1.95 2.85 -21.67
C LYS A 93 2.60 2.35 -22.97
N LYS A 94 3.59 1.46 -22.87
CA LYS A 94 4.30 0.87 -24.01
C LYS A 94 3.55 -0.30 -24.67
N ALA A 95 2.54 -0.86 -24.00
CA ALA A 95 1.78 -1.99 -24.50
C ALA A 95 0.93 -1.61 -25.73
N LYS A 96 1.17 -2.28 -26.86
CA LYS A 96 0.46 -2.04 -28.13
C LYS A 96 -0.93 -2.68 -28.18
N ASN A 97 -1.24 -3.60 -27.26
CA ASN A 97 -2.49 -4.37 -27.24
C ASN A 97 -2.86 -4.78 -25.80
N GLN A 98 -4.04 -5.38 -25.65
CA GLN A 98 -4.54 -5.80 -24.34
C GLN A 98 -3.64 -6.86 -23.70
N ALA A 99 -3.14 -7.83 -24.46
CA ALA A 99 -2.24 -8.87 -23.93
C ALA A 99 -0.97 -8.29 -23.27
N GLY A 100 -0.43 -7.19 -23.80
CA GLY A 100 0.68 -6.46 -23.20
C GLY A 100 0.29 -5.76 -21.89
N LYS A 101 -0.91 -5.17 -21.83
CA LYS A 101 -1.45 -4.57 -20.59
C LYS A 101 -1.67 -5.63 -19.52
N ASP A 102 -2.22 -6.79 -19.88
CA ASP A 102 -2.42 -7.91 -18.96
C ASP A 102 -1.09 -8.45 -18.42
N LYS A 103 -0.03 -8.48 -19.25
CA LYS A 103 1.32 -8.84 -18.80
C LYS A 103 1.83 -7.85 -17.74
N ALA A 104 1.63 -6.56 -17.95
CA ALA A 104 1.99 -5.53 -16.98
C ALA A 104 1.20 -5.69 -15.67
N ASP A 105 -0.09 -5.99 -15.76
CA ASP A 105 -0.95 -6.19 -14.59
C ASP A 105 -0.59 -7.47 -13.81
N ARG A 106 -0.21 -8.55 -14.50
CA ARG A 106 0.32 -9.76 -13.84
C ARG A 106 1.62 -9.48 -13.09
N ALA A 107 2.52 -8.69 -13.65
CA ALA A 107 3.74 -8.29 -12.95
C ALA A 107 3.42 -7.41 -11.72
N ALA A 108 2.45 -6.50 -11.84
CA ALA A 108 1.97 -5.71 -10.72
C ALA A 108 1.35 -6.57 -9.61
N ALA A 109 0.59 -7.61 -9.97
CA ALA A 109 0.02 -8.57 -9.02
C ALA A 109 1.11 -9.28 -8.18
N VAL A 110 2.22 -9.67 -8.79
CA VAL A 110 3.36 -10.26 -8.07
C VAL A 110 3.92 -9.28 -7.04
N CYS A 111 4.07 -8.00 -7.41
CA CYS A 111 4.51 -6.97 -6.47
C CYS A 111 3.54 -6.77 -5.32
N VAL A 112 2.23 -6.74 -5.60
CA VAL A 112 1.19 -6.63 -4.56
C VAL A 112 1.32 -7.79 -3.56
N CYS A 113 1.40 -9.02 -4.04
CA CYS A 113 1.50 -10.19 -3.17
C CYS A 113 2.82 -10.22 -2.37
N SER A 114 3.94 -9.83 -2.99
CA SER A 114 5.22 -9.70 -2.29
C SER A 114 5.13 -8.68 -1.16
N GLY A 115 4.60 -7.47 -1.43
CA GLY A 115 4.52 -6.42 -0.42
C GLY A 115 3.54 -6.76 0.71
N LEU A 116 2.37 -7.33 0.38
CA LEU A 116 1.45 -7.83 1.40
C LEU A 116 2.04 -8.99 2.20
N GLY A 117 2.85 -9.84 1.57
CA GLY A 117 3.58 -10.93 2.23
C GLY A 117 4.57 -10.40 3.27
N SER A 118 5.33 -9.37 2.92
CA SER A 118 6.22 -8.67 3.86
C SER A 118 5.46 -8.04 5.03
N ILE A 119 4.34 -7.35 4.77
CA ILE A 119 3.50 -6.79 5.85
C ILE A 119 2.99 -7.93 6.76
N LYS A 120 2.47 -9.01 6.17
CA LYS A 120 1.95 -10.17 6.89
C LYS A 120 3.02 -10.83 7.78
N LEU A 121 4.25 -10.95 7.29
CA LEU A 121 5.39 -11.50 8.05
C LEU A 121 5.65 -10.70 9.33
N HIS A 122 5.68 -9.38 9.24
CA HIS A 122 5.88 -8.51 10.40
C HIS A 122 4.66 -8.41 11.33
N ASN A 123 3.50 -8.87 10.87
CA ASN A 123 2.24 -8.91 11.63
C ASN A 123 1.86 -10.33 12.09
N SER A 124 2.86 -11.12 12.52
CA SER A 124 2.66 -12.48 13.05
C SER A 124 1.90 -13.41 12.10
N GLY A 125 2.16 -13.29 10.79
CA GLY A 125 1.52 -14.10 9.76
C GLY A 125 0.09 -13.70 9.42
N LYS A 126 -0.40 -12.53 9.89
CA LYS A 126 -1.77 -12.08 9.65
C LYS A 126 -1.79 -10.69 9.01
N LEU A 127 -2.77 -10.47 8.13
CA LEU A 127 -3.14 -9.13 7.66
C LEU A 127 -4.36 -8.63 8.42
N PRO A 128 -4.43 -7.34 8.79
CA PRO A 128 -5.63 -6.78 9.42
C PRO A 128 -6.84 -6.88 8.47
N GLU A 129 -8.03 -6.92 9.05
CA GLU A 129 -9.28 -6.84 8.28
C GLU A 129 -9.37 -5.53 7.48
N GLY A 130 -10.10 -5.55 6.36
CA GLY A 130 -10.24 -4.42 5.44
C GLY A 130 -9.19 -4.43 4.33
N THR A 131 -8.77 -3.24 3.89
CA THR A 131 -8.04 -3.03 2.62
C THR A 131 -6.91 -4.02 2.35
N LEU A 132 -6.00 -4.28 3.29
CA LEU A 132 -4.87 -5.20 3.04
C LEU A 132 -5.31 -6.65 2.82
N ARG A 133 -6.29 -7.13 3.60
CA ARG A 133 -6.84 -8.48 3.45
C ARG A 133 -7.69 -8.60 2.20
N ASP A 134 -8.42 -7.55 1.84
CA ASP A 134 -9.21 -7.51 0.62
C ASP A 134 -8.31 -7.54 -0.62
N LEU A 135 -7.21 -6.78 -0.62
CA LEU A 135 -6.18 -6.86 -1.65
C LEU A 135 -5.55 -8.25 -1.73
N TRP A 136 -5.19 -8.87 -0.59
CA TRP A 136 -4.64 -10.23 -0.56
C TRP A 136 -5.55 -11.24 -1.27
N LYS A 137 -6.86 -11.18 -0.99
CA LYS A 137 -7.87 -12.05 -1.60
C LYS A 137 -8.07 -11.73 -3.09
N ALA A 138 -8.21 -10.44 -3.42
CA ALA A 138 -8.47 -10.01 -4.79
C ALA A 138 -7.35 -10.39 -5.76
N TYR A 139 -6.11 -10.39 -5.28
CA TYR A 139 -4.92 -10.77 -6.06
C TYR A 139 -4.57 -12.26 -5.97
N GLY A 140 -5.30 -13.05 -5.18
CA GLY A 140 -5.06 -14.50 -5.06
C GLY A 140 -3.68 -14.83 -4.51
N CYS A 141 -3.17 -14.02 -3.57
CA CYS A 141 -1.85 -14.23 -2.99
C CYS A 141 -1.81 -15.53 -2.17
N ASN A 142 -0.84 -16.39 -2.47
CA ASN A 142 -0.62 -17.68 -1.80
C ASN A 142 0.66 -17.65 -0.97
#